data_AF-A0A094B4J5-F1
#
_entry.id   AF-A0A094B4J5-F1
#
_cell.length_a   1.000
_cell.length_b   1.000
_cell.length_c   1.000
_cell.angle_alpha   90.00
_cell.angle_beta   90.00
_cell.angle_gamma   90.00
#
_symmetry.space_group_name_H-M   'P 1'
#
loop_
_entity.id
_entity.type
_entity.pdbx_description
1 polymer ?
#
loop_
_entity_poly.entity_id
_entity_poly.type
_entity_poly.pdbx_seq_one_letter_code
_entity_poly.pdbx_strand_id
1 'polypeptide(L)'
;MPLKPYSWGGGLQEKQSFAAAMIEDEQNSFGDQETSMSDDNFGEFPLEDSTRKSQAGILLRGTFLRGRVQAAVFNIFMELCRQGACSLSSLEHPVDWNHIPPKGTCFSWILCRLGVFGYFRVDWDSIQAEWDIPYGSGWHDYHVPMLWLGTMIGRTFISLDVVFDIIRRADQLGPIDKDTLQKKEKNDKPDSKWKADINLNRPRTWCGSGTFACWLPEYLDSSILNQGFDDAATVISKAFYFHYDRMEMHYGKFFDTSRSEVDLDVQQERFIRDWLKRN
;
A
#
# COMPACT_ATOMS: atom_id res chain seq x y z
N MET A 1 -19.30 8.39 16.25
CA MET A 1 -18.82 8.91 17.55
C MET A 1 -17.81 10.00 17.20
N PRO A 2 -17.88 11.19 17.80
CA PRO A 2 -16.85 12.19 17.57
C PRO A 2 -15.53 11.65 18.14
N LEU A 3 -14.48 11.61 17.30
CA LEU A 3 -13.11 11.36 17.74
C LEU A 3 -12.80 12.32 18.90
N LYS A 4 -12.43 11.76 20.05
CA LYS A 4 -12.05 12.58 21.21
C LYS A 4 -10.88 13.48 20.80
N PRO A 5 -10.88 14.77 21.17
CA PRO A 5 -9.72 15.62 20.98
C PRO A 5 -8.55 14.99 21.72
N TYR A 6 -7.51 14.59 20.99
CA TYR A 6 -6.30 13.98 21.56
C TYR A 6 -5.72 14.92 22.62
N SER A 7 -5.54 14.41 23.85
CA SER A 7 -4.95 15.18 24.94
C SER A 7 -3.47 15.39 24.65
N TRP A 8 -3.05 16.64 24.58
CA TRP A 8 -1.68 17.07 24.30
C TRP A 8 -0.77 16.77 25.51
N GLY A 9 -0.45 15.49 25.73
CA GLY A 9 0.34 14.98 26.85
C GLY A 9 1.84 14.95 26.55
N GLY A 10 2.41 16.12 26.26
CA GLY A 10 3.84 16.33 25.96
C GLY A 10 3.99 17.66 25.24
N GLY A 11 5.11 18.37 25.43
CA GLY A 11 5.35 19.60 24.68
C GLY A 11 5.32 19.30 23.19
N LEU A 12 4.41 19.90 22.41
CA LEU A 12 4.27 19.66 20.96
C LEU A 12 5.61 19.68 20.23
N GLN A 13 6.49 20.60 20.63
CA GLN A 13 7.82 20.76 20.07
C GLN A 13 8.73 19.54 20.28
N GLU A 14 8.62 18.85 21.43
CA GLU A 14 9.37 17.62 21.72
C GLU A 14 8.86 16.47 20.84
N LYS A 15 7.54 16.36 20.68
CA LYS A 15 6.91 15.36 19.80
C LYS A 15 7.27 15.58 18.33
N GLN A 16 7.26 16.82 17.88
CA GLN A 16 7.66 17.21 16.52
C GLN A 16 9.14 16.94 16.27
N SER A 17 10.01 17.23 17.24
CA SER A 17 11.45 16.96 17.13
C SER A 17 11.75 15.46 17.11
N PHE A 18 11.06 14.69 17.95
CA PHE A 18 11.13 13.23 17.95
C PHE A 18 10.67 12.64 16.61
N ALA A 19 9.49 13.04 16.14
CA ALA A 19 8.95 12.56 14.86
C ALA A 19 9.83 12.94 13.68
N ALA A 20 10.39 14.16 13.63
CA ALA A 20 11.25 14.57 12.52
C ALA A 20 12.49 13.69 12.37
N ALA A 21 13.14 13.33 13.49
CA ALA A 21 14.29 12.41 13.48
C ALA A 21 13.90 11.01 12.98
N MET A 22 12.69 10.55 13.31
CA MET A 22 12.20 9.25 12.83
C MET A 22 11.82 9.25 11.35
N ILE A 23 11.26 10.35 10.86
CA ILE A 23 10.95 10.55 9.45
C ILE A 23 12.25 10.52 8.64
N GLU A 24 13.30 11.19 9.16
CA GLU A 24 14.64 11.15 8.60
C GLU A 24 15.26 9.74 8.64
N ASP A 25 15.18 9.04 9.77
CA ASP A 25 15.66 7.66 9.90
C ASP A 25 14.97 6.70 8.91
N GLU A 26 13.66 6.84 8.73
CA GLU A 26 12.89 6.03 7.79
C GLU A 26 13.33 6.32 6.35
N GLN A 27 13.52 7.60 5.99
CA GLN A 27 14.06 7.98 4.67
C GLN A 27 15.46 7.40 4.43
N ASN A 28 16.35 7.53 5.42
CA ASN A 28 17.72 7.03 5.32
C ASN A 28 17.81 5.50 5.28
N SER A 29 16.81 4.80 5.83
CA SER A 29 16.79 3.33 5.87
C SER A 29 16.66 2.66 4.50
N PHE A 30 16.21 3.39 3.47
CA PHE A 30 16.14 2.91 2.09
C PHE A 30 17.46 3.07 1.31
N GLY A 31 18.47 3.75 1.87
CA GLY A 31 19.83 3.86 1.32
C GLY A 31 19.98 4.73 0.07
N ASP A 32 21.20 4.77 -0.49
CA ASP A 32 21.56 5.43 -1.79
C ASP A 32 21.05 4.64 -3.01
N GLN A 33 19.90 3.97 -2.90
CA GLN A 33 19.27 3.49 -4.12
C GLN A 33 18.99 4.77 -4.94
N GLU A 34 19.47 4.85 -6.19
CA GLU A 34 19.35 6.02 -7.07
C GLU A 34 17.88 6.31 -7.47
N THR A 35 16.96 6.32 -6.50
CA THR A 35 15.63 6.89 -6.60
C THR A 35 15.78 8.39 -6.73
N SER A 36 15.87 8.88 -7.96
CA SER A 36 15.57 10.29 -8.22
C SER A 36 14.11 10.52 -7.86
N MET A 37 13.88 11.05 -6.65
CA MET A 37 12.60 11.55 -6.23
C MET A 37 12.22 12.69 -7.18
N SER A 38 11.01 12.64 -7.74
CA SER A 38 10.41 13.83 -8.33
C SER A 38 9.60 14.49 -7.23
N ASP A 39 10.01 15.68 -6.83
CA ASP A 39 9.28 16.57 -5.92
C ASP A 39 7.87 16.92 -6.46
N ASP A 40 7.61 16.60 -7.74
CA ASP A 40 6.45 17.10 -8.48
C ASP A 40 5.19 16.22 -8.36
N ASN A 41 5.29 14.98 -7.87
CA ASN A 41 4.19 14.00 -7.98
C ASN A 41 3.64 13.42 -6.69
N PHE A 42 4.07 13.91 -5.54
CA PHE A 42 3.42 13.63 -4.27
C PHE A 42 3.27 14.98 -3.58
N GLY A 43 2.13 15.26 -2.96
CA GLY A 43 1.82 16.56 -2.35
C GLY A 43 2.64 16.82 -1.09
N GLU A 44 3.95 16.91 -1.29
CA GLU A 44 4.96 16.81 -0.28
C GLU A 44 5.39 18.19 0.18
N PHE A 45 5.51 18.25 1.48
CA PHE A 45 6.27 19.25 2.16
C PHE A 45 7.74 19.12 1.74
N PRO A 46 8.46 20.22 1.45
CA PRO A 46 9.87 20.17 1.09
C PRO A 46 10.68 19.29 2.06
N LEU A 47 11.70 18.58 1.55
CA LEU A 47 12.65 17.71 2.27
C LEU A 47 13.54 18.46 3.29
N GLU A 48 13.08 19.59 3.81
CA GLU A 48 13.75 20.38 4.82
C GLU A 48 13.34 19.91 6.22
N ASP A 49 14.30 19.87 7.14
CA ASP A 49 14.06 19.55 8.56
C ASP A 49 12.99 20.45 9.21
N SER A 50 12.89 21.69 8.75
CA SER A 50 11.88 22.67 9.16
C SER A 50 10.46 22.18 8.84
N THR A 51 10.25 21.61 7.66
CA THR A 51 8.95 21.11 7.23
C THR A 51 8.63 19.76 7.85
N ARG A 52 9.63 18.85 7.97
CA ARG A 52 9.46 17.59 8.72
C ARG A 52 8.99 17.82 10.16
N LYS A 53 9.57 18.82 10.84
CA LYS A 53 9.18 19.18 12.21
C LYS A 53 7.80 19.82 12.28
N SER A 54 7.53 20.83 11.46
CA SER A 54 6.26 21.58 11.52
C SER A 54 5.06 20.75 11.05
N GLN A 55 5.26 19.75 10.19
CA GLN A 55 4.20 18.94 9.58
C GLN A 55 4.19 17.47 10.04
N ALA A 56 5.01 17.12 11.03
CA ALA A 56 5.18 15.75 11.54
C ALA A 56 3.88 14.97 11.74
N GLY A 57 2.83 15.61 12.27
CA GLY A 57 1.54 14.96 12.51
C GLY A 57 0.84 14.53 11.21
N ILE A 58 0.82 15.39 10.20
CA ILE A 58 0.21 15.08 8.88
C ILE A 58 1.02 13.99 8.19
N LEU A 59 2.36 14.10 8.22
CA LEU A 59 3.28 13.11 7.66
C LEU A 59 3.01 11.72 8.27
N LEU A 60 2.98 11.61 9.60
CA LEU A 60 2.76 10.35 10.29
C LEU A 60 1.37 9.75 10.03
N ARG A 61 0.32 10.57 9.91
CA ARG A 61 -1.03 10.09 9.56
C ARG A 61 -1.10 9.56 8.13
N GLY A 62 -0.49 10.28 7.18
CA GLY A 62 -0.41 9.84 5.78
C GLY A 62 0.33 8.51 5.65
N THR A 63 1.50 8.40 6.28
CA THR A 63 2.30 7.16 6.29
C THR A 63 1.57 6.02 6.98
N PHE A 64 0.85 6.30 8.07
CA PHE A 64 0.02 5.30 8.75
C PHE A 64 -1.03 4.73 7.80
N LEU A 65 -1.90 5.58 7.23
CA LEU A 65 -2.92 5.14 6.29
C LEU A 65 -2.33 4.36 5.10
N ARG A 66 -1.22 4.85 4.53
CA ARG A 66 -0.55 4.19 3.42
C ARG A 66 0.02 2.82 3.82
N GLY A 67 0.67 2.72 4.97
CA GLY A 67 1.23 1.48 5.48
C GLY A 67 0.17 0.40 5.69
N ARG A 68 -1.03 0.78 6.14
CA ARG A 68 -2.19 -0.11 6.25
C ARG A 68 -2.61 -0.71 4.91
N VAL A 69 -2.73 0.13 3.88
CA VAL A 69 -3.08 -0.33 2.52
C VAL A 69 -1.99 -1.25 1.97
N GLN A 70 -0.72 -0.90 2.16
CA GLN A 70 0.41 -1.74 1.78
C GLN A 70 0.37 -3.11 2.47
N ALA A 71 0.11 -3.16 3.78
CA ALA A 71 0.02 -4.43 4.51
C ALA A 71 -1.13 -5.31 4.01
N ALA A 72 -2.29 -4.72 3.70
CA ALA A 72 -3.42 -5.46 3.16
C ALA A 72 -3.09 -6.09 1.80
N VAL A 73 -2.48 -5.34 0.86
CA VAL A 73 -2.12 -5.89 -0.45
C VAL A 73 -0.96 -6.89 -0.38
N PHE A 74 0.00 -6.65 0.52
CA PHE A 74 1.12 -7.55 0.75
C PHE A 74 0.66 -8.90 1.28
N ASN A 75 -0.24 -8.91 2.27
CA ASN A 75 -0.80 -10.14 2.82
C ASN A 75 -1.63 -10.91 1.80
N ILE A 76 -2.40 -10.22 0.96
CA ILE A 76 -3.09 -10.84 -0.17
C ILE A 76 -2.11 -11.48 -1.14
N PHE A 77 -1.03 -10.79 -1.51
CA PHE A 77 -0.02 -11.35 -2.39
C PHE A 77 0.64 -12.59 -1.79
N MET A 78 1.01 -12.55 -0.51
CA MET A 78 1.57 -13.71 0.20
C MET A 78 0.60 -14.88 0.21
N GLU A 79 -0.69 -14.62 0.41
CA GLU A 79 -1.74 -15.65 0.36
C GLU A 79 -1.90 -16.25 -1.05
N LEU A 80 -1.83 -15.42 -2.10
CA LEU A 80 -1.85 -15.89 -3.49
C LEU A 80 -0.65 -16.79 -3.80
N CYS A 81 0.55 -16.44 -3.32
CA CYS A 81 1.74 -17.26 -3.48
C CYS A 81 1.65 -18.56 -2.68
N ARG A 82 1.19 -18.50 -1.44
CA ARG A 82 1.00 -19.67 -0.57
C ARG A 82 0.04 -20.69 -1.17
N GLN A 83 -1.01 -20.22 -1.83
CA GLN A 83 -1.98 -21.07 -2.53
C GLN A 83 -1.54 -21.47 -3.95
N GLY A 84 -0.35 -21.04 -4.39
CA GLY A 84 0.19 -21.33 -5.72
C GLY A 84 -0.54 -20.64 -6.86
N ALA A 85 -1.38 -19.62 -6.60
CA ALA A 85 -2.05 -18.84 -7.64
C ALA A 85 -1.12 -17.81 -8.29
N CYS A 86 -0.08 -17.40 -7.57
CA CYS A 86 1.01 -16.54 -8.02
C CYS A 86 2.36 -17.10 -7.51
N SER A 87 3.47 -16.48 -7.89
CA SER A 87 4.82 -16.88 -7.48
C SER A 87 5.61 -15.69 -6.94
N LEU A 88 6.46 -15.95 -5.93
CA LEU A 88 7.38 -14.94 -5.39
C LEU A 88 8.37 -14.41 -6.44
N SER A 89 8.61 -15.15 -7.52
CA SER A 89 9.42 -14.67 -8.66
C SER A 89 8.89 -13.39 -9.29
N SER A 90 7.62 -13.02 -9.07
CA SER A 90 7.08 -11.73 -9.52
C SER A 90 7.83 -10.52 -8.93
N LEU A 91 8.53 -10.72 -7.81
CA LEU A 91 9.29 -9.70 -7.09
C LEU A 91 10.70 -9.47 -7.66
N GLU A 92 11.16 -10.26 -8.64
CA GLU A 92 12.52 -10.18 -9.22
C GLU A 92 12.81 -8.87 -9.96
N HIS A 93 11.76 -8.13 -10.31
CA HIS A 93 11.87 -6.96 -11.18
C HIS A 93 11.26 -5.72 -10.51
N PRO A 94 11.81 -4.53 -10.76
CA PRO A 94 11.21 -3.29 -10.29
C PRO A 94 9.84 -3.07 -10.95
N VAL A 95 8.99 -2.28 -10.30
CA VAL A 95 7.68 -1.84 -10.77
C VAL A 95 7.80 -0.42 -11.32
N ASP A 96 7.19 -0.15 -12.47
CA ASP A 96 6.97 1.22 -12.92
C ASP A 96 5.68 1.72 -12.27
N TRP A 97 5.86 2.60 -11.28
CA TRP A 97 4.79 3.11 -10.43
C TRP A 97 3.87 4.11 -11.16
N ASN A 98 4.32 4.66 -12.30
CA ASN A 98 3.54 5.58 -13.12
C ASN A 98 2.89 4.88 -14.33
N HIS A 99 2.98 3.55 -14.39
CA HIS A 99 2.53 2.82 -15.56
C HIS A 99 1.01 2.83 -15.70
N ILE A 100 0.56 3.39 -16.81
CA ILE A 100 -0.84 3.35 -17.23
C ILE A 100 -1.00 2.23 -18.26
N PRO A 101 -1.59 1.09 -17.92
CA PRO A 101 -1.72 -0.01 -18.86
C PRO A 101 -2.69 0.33 -20.00
N PRO A 102 -2.39 -0.06 -21.25
CA PRO A 102 -3.32 0.12 -22.36
C PRO A 102 -4.65 -0.59 -22.10
N LYS A 103 -5.76 0.07 -22.47
CA LYS A 103 -7.10 -0.48 -22.31
C LYS A 103 -7.25 -1.78 -23.11
N GLY A 104 -7.88 -2.79 -22.49
CA GLY A 104 -8.16 -4.08 -23.13
C GLY A 104 -7.00 -5.08 -23.05
N THR A 105 -5.93 -4.75 -22.34
CA THR A 105 -4.85 -5.68 -22.01
C THR A 105 -5.21 -6.52 -20.78
N CYS A 106 -4.52 -7.66 -20.61
CA CYS A 106 -4.63 -8.47 -19.39
C CYS A 106 -4.38 -7.62 -18.14
N PHE A 107 -3.37 -6.74 -18.18
CA PHE A 107 -3.01 -5.91 -17.05
C PHE A 107 -4.08 -4.88 -16.70
N SER A 108 -4.61 -4.13 -17.68
CA SER A 108 -5.71 -3.19 -17.41
C SER A 108 -6.98 -3.92 -16.94
N TRP A 109 -7.20 -5.17 -17.38
CA TRP A 109 -8.29 -5.99 -16.87
C TRP A 109 -8.10 -6.39 -15.40
N ILE A 110 -6.88 -6.82 -15.00
CA ILE A 110 -6.54 -7.14 -13.61
C ILE A 110 -6.78 -5.93 -12.72
N LEU A 111 -6.23 -4.76 -13.06
CA LEU A 111 -6.44 -3.54 -12.29
C LEU A 111 -7.93 -3.15 -12.22
N CYS A 112 -8.65 -3.28 -13.34
CA CYS A 112 -10.09 -3.05 -13.37
C CYS A 112 -10.87 -3.96 -12.42
N ARG A 113 -10.40 -5.18 -12.16
CA ARG A 113 -11.01 -6.13 -11.22
C ARG A 113 -10.56 -5.90 -9.79
N LEU A 114 -9.33 -5.45 -9.55
CA LEU A 114 -8.94 -4.99 -8.21
C LEU A 114 -9.75 -3.75 -7.80
N GLY A 115 -10.03 -2.83 -8.73
CA GLY A 115 -10.81 -1.62 -8.45
C GLY A 115 -12.27 -1.82 -7.99
N VAL A 116 -12.79 -3.05 -7.91
CA VAL A 116 -14.13 -3.30 -7.32
C VAL A 116 -14.10 -3.50 -5.80
N PHE A 117 -12.92 -3.69 -5.23
CA PHE A 117 -12.73 -3.89 -3.80
C PHE A 117 -12.76 -2.53 -3.06
N GLY A 118 -13.39 -2.52 -1.89
CA GLY A 118 -13.62 -1.31 -1.09
C GLY A 118 -12.38 -0.45 -0.92
N TYR A 119 -11.24 -1.05 -0.55
CA TYR A 119 -9.97 -0.33 -0.35
C TYR A 119 -9.50 0.51 -1.55
N PHE A 120 -9.88 0.15 -2.78
CA PHE A 120 -9.47 0.88 -3.99
C PHE A 120 -10.57 1.77 -4.57
N ARG A 121 -11.81 1.61 -4.11
CA ARG A 121 -12.97 2.39 -4.57
C ARG A 121 -13.30 3.55 -3.64
N VAL A 122 -12.85 3.52 -2.39
CA VAL A 122 -13.13 4.59 -1.43
C VAL A 122 -12.60 5.93 -1.92
N ASP A 123 -13.34 6.99 -1.59
CA ASP A 123 -12.89 8.35 -1.75
C ASP A 123 -11.82 8.64 -0.68
N TRP A 124 -10.56 8.46 -1.08
CA TRP A 124 -9.42 8.66 -0.20
C TRP A 124 -9.22 10.11 0.22
N ASP A 125 -9.66 11.09 -0.58
CA ASP A 125 -9.61 12.50 -0.19
C ASP A 125 -10.56 12.76 0.98
N SER A 126 -11.76 12.16 0.94
CA SER A 126 -12.71 12.21 2.07
C SER A 126 -12.15 11.51 3.32
N ILE A 127 -11.53 10.33 3.17
CA ILE A 127 -10.91 9.61 4.30
C ILE A 127 -9.79 10.44 4.92
N GLN A 128 -8.93 11.05 4.10
CA GLN A 128 -7.84 11.90 4.58
C GLN A 128 -8.35 13.11 5.36
N ALA A 129 -9.43 13.75 4.89
CA ALA A 129 -10.03 14.87 5.59
C ALA A 129 -10.53 14.49 7.00
N GLU A 130 -11.06 13.28 7.18
CA GLU A 130 -11.45 12.76 8.50
C GLU A 130 -10.26 12.55 9.45
N TRP A 131 -9.04 12.43 8.90
CA TRP A 131 -7.78 12.28 9.64
C TRP A 131 -7.03 13.60 9.84
N ASP A 132 -7.70 14.74 9.62
CA ASP A 132 -7.11 16.09 9.61
C ASP A 132 -5.94 16.24 8.61
N ILE A 133 -5.92 15.44 7.54
CA ILE A 133 -5.01 15.62 6.42
C ILE A 133 -5.69 16.58 5.42
N PRO A 134 -5.06 17.71 5.04
CA PRO A 134 -5.71 18.71 4.19
C PRO A 134 -6.18 18.13 2.84
N TYR A 135 -7.39 18.49 2.41
CA TYR A 135 -7.91 18.11 1.11
C TYR A 135 -6.97 18.57 -0.03
N GLY A 136 -6.64 17.69 -0.96
CA GLY A 136 -5.72 17.97 -2.06
C GLY A 136 -4.23 17.94 -1.66
N SER A 137 -3.90 17.64 -0.40
CA SER A 137 -2.55 17.19 -0.09
C SER A 137 -2.37 15.83 -0.75
N GLY A 138 -1.50 15.76 -1.76
CA GLY A 138 -1.30 14.62 -2.67
C GLY A 138 -0.78 13.32 -2.03
N TRP A 139 -1.14 13.04 -0.79
CA TRP A 139 -0.93 11.79 -0.06
C TRP A 139 -1.80 10.65 -0.61
N HIS A 140 -2.71 10.95 -1.55
CA HIS A 140 -3.77 10.06 -2.04
C HIS A 140 -3.33 9.07 -3.12
N ASP A 141 -2.03 8.91 -3.37
CA ASP A 141 -1.56 7.88 -4.28
C ASP A 141 -1.66 6.46 -3.64
N TYR A 142 -2.88 6.10 -3.26
CA TYR A 142 -3.29 4.76 -2.87
C TYR A 142 -3.56 3.88 -4.09
N HIS A 143 -3.35 4.40 -5.32
CA HIS A 143 -3.37 3.58 -6.52
C HIS A 143 -2.08 2.77 -6.67
N VAL A 144 -0.96 3.26 -6.11
CA VAL A 144 0.34 2.54 -6.03
C VAL A 144 0.21 1.11 -5.47
N PRO A 145 -0.39 0.85 -4.29
CA PRO A 145 -0.61 -0.52 -3.80
C PRO A 145 -1.44 -1.40 -4.74
N MET A 146 -2.45 -0.83 -5.42
CA MET A 146 -3.25 -1.54 -6.41
C MET A 146 -2.42 -1.93 -7.64
N LEU A 147 -1.61 -0.99 -8.13
CA LEU A 147 -0.74 -1.17 -9.28
C LEU A 147 0.32 -2.24 -8.99
N TRP A 148 0.91 -2.21 -7.80
CA TRP A 148 1.86 -3.24 -7.36
C TRP A 148 1.22 -4.62 -7.31
N LEU A 149 0.09 -4.77 -6.63
CA LEU A 149 -0.60 -6.06 -6.53
C LEU A 149 -0.99 -6.58 -7.92
N GLY A 150 -1.53 -5.71 -8.77
CA GLY A 150 -1.87 -6.05 -10.15
C GLY A 150 -0.66 -6.45 -10.97
N THR A 151 0.48 -5.81 -10.75
CA THR A 151 1.76 -6.16 -11.40
C THR A 151 2.22 -7.55 -10.95
N MET A 152 2.23 -7.82 -9.65
CA MET A 152 2.64 -9.12 -9.12
C MET A 152 1.77 -10.27 -9.63
N ILE A 153 0.45 -10.06 -9.65
CA ILE A 153 -0.52 -10.97 -10.25
C ILE A 153 -0.18 -11.15 -11.73
N GLY A 154 -0.14 -10.07 -12.50
CA GLY A 154 0.08 -10.08 -13.94
C GLY A 154 1.40 -10.75 -14.37
N ARG A 155 2.41 -10.75 -13.49
CA ARG A 155 3.71 -11.40 -13.73
C ARG A 155 3.69 -12.91 -13.63
N THR A 156 2.84 -13.49 -12.77
CA THR A 156 2.96 -14.91 -12.40
C THR A 156 1.65 -15.67 -12.21
N PHE A 157 0.49 -15.07 -12.50
CA PHE A 157 -0.80 -15.75 -12.30
C PHE A 157 -0.89 -17.07 -13.08
N ILE A 158 -1.45 -18.10 -12.43
CA ILE A 158 -1.81 -19.36 -13.10
C ILE A 158 -3.22 -19.30 -13.68
N SER A 159 -4.15 -18.72 -12.92
CA SER A 159 -5.55 -18.55 -13.33
C SER A 159 -6.12 -17.30 -12.67
N LEU A 160 -6.63 -16.38 -13.48
CA LEU A 160 -7.25 -15.14 -12.99
C LEU A 160 -8.48 -15.43 -12.13
N ASP A 161 -9.28 -16.43 -12.49
CA ASP A 161 -10.47 -16.80 -11.69
C ASP A 161 -10.06 -17.27 -10.28
N VAL A 162 -9.01 -18.10 -10.19
CA VAL A 162 -8.48 -18.57 -8.90
C VAL A 162 -7.91 -17.42 -8.09
N VAL A 163 -7.17 -16.50 -8.73
CA VAL A 163 -6.65 -15.29 -8.06
C VAL A 163 -7.79 -14.49 -7.42
N PHE A 164 -8.82 -14.14 -8.19
CA PHE A 164 -9.92 -13.32 -7.67
C PHE A 164 -10.80 -14.06 -6.64
N ASP A 165 -10.91 -15.39 -6.74
CA ASP A 165 -11.54 -16.21 -5.72
C ASP A 165 -10.78 -16.17 -4.38
N ILE A 166 -9.45 -16.26 -4.42
CA ILE A 166 -8.60 -16.16 -3.22
C ILE A 166 -8.71 -14.77 -2.60
N ILE A 167 -8.56 -13.72 -3.39
CA ILE A 167 -8.66 -12.33 -2.91
C ILE A 167 -10.01 -12.11 -2.20
N ARG A 168 -11.10 -12.59 -2.81
CA ARG A 168 -12.46 -12.50 -2.23
C ARG A 168 -12.57 -13.24 -0.91
N ARG A 169 -11.99 -14.44 -0.80
CA ARG A 169 -12.06 -15.27 0.43
C ARG A 169 -11.19 -14.73 1.56
N ALA A 170 -10.05 -14.13 1.21
CA ALA A 170 -9.16 -13.51 2.19
C ALA A 170 -9.80 -12.29 2.85
N ASP A 171 -10.69 -11.58 2.14
CA ASP A 171 -11.52 -10.47 2.68
C ASP A 171 -10.68 -9.30 3.24
N GLN A 172 -9.40 -9.19 2.87
CA GLN A 172 -8.52 -8.12 3.37
C GLN A 172 -8.66 -6.81 2.60
N LEU A 173 -9.12 -6.84 1.34
CA LEU A 173 -9.34 -5.65 0.52
C LEU A 173 -10.75 -5.05 0.67
N GLY A 174 -11.51 -5.52 1.66
CA GLY A 174 -12.84 -5.01 1.97
C GLY A 174 -13.94 -5.54 1.05
N PRO A 175 -15.19 -5.05 1.22
CA PRO A 175 -16.33 -5.54 0.48
C PRO A 175 -16.22 -5.23 -1.02
N ILE A 176 -16.86 -6.08 -1.82
CA ILE A 176 -16.93 -5.91 -3.27
C ILE A 176 -18.18 -5.12 -3.63
N ASP A 177 -18.02 -4.13 -4.50
CA ASP A 177 -19.13 -3.51 -5.21
C ASP A 177 -19.73 -4.51 -6.21
N LYS A 178 -20.84 -5.14 -5.83
CA LYS A 178 -21.49 -6.18 -6.62
C LYS A 178 -22.03 -5.64 -7.95
N ASP A 179 -22.53 -4.40 -7.98
CA ASP A 179 -23.13 -3.82 -9.18
C ASP A 179 -22.06 -3.47 -10.19
N THR A 180 -20.95 -2.88 -9.74
CA THR A 180 -19.78 -2.61 -10.59
C THR A 180 -19.15 -3.91 -11.08
N LEU A 181 -19.02 -4.92 -10.22
CA LEU A 181 -18.51 -6.24 -10.62
C LEU A 181 -19.38 -6.87 -11.70
N GLN A 182 -20.70 -6.95 -11.51
CA GLN A 182 -21.63 -7.51 -12.49
C GLN A 182 -21.56 -6.77 -13.83
N LYS A 183 -21.50 -5.44 -13.81
CA LYS A 183 -21.34 -4.62 -15.03
C LYS A 183 -20.03 -4.94 -15.76
N LYS A 184 -18.93 -5.10 -15.02
CA LYS A 184 -17.62 -5.46 -15.58
C LYS A 184 -17.58 -6.90 -16.10
N GLU A 185 -18.22 -7.85 -15.43
CA GLU A 185 -18.33 -9.24 -15.90
C GLU A 185 -19.13 -9.36 -17.21
N LYS A 186 -20.14 -8.50 -17.38
CA LYS A 186 -20.94 -8.44 -18.61
C LYS A 186 -20.17 -7.86 -19.80
N ASN A 187 -19.38 -6.80 -19.56
CA ASN A 187 -18.77 -6.00 -20.63
C ASN A 187 -17.31 -6.35 -20.92
N ASP A 188 -16.57 -6.81 -19.92
CA ASP A 188 -15.12 -7.02 -19.99
C ASP A 188 -14.79 -8.47 -19.62
N LYS A 189 -14.97 -9.41 -20.55
CA LYS A 189 -14.62 -10.82 -20.34
C LYS A 189 -13.10 -11.02 -20.45
N PRO A 190 -12.49 -11.88 -19.60
CA PRO A 190 -11.09 -12.22 -19.76
C PRO A 190 -10.86 -12.94 -21.08
N ASP A 191 -9.77 -12.63 -21.78
CA ASP A 191 -9.37 -13.38 -22.97
C ASP A 191 -8.65 -14.65 -22.54
N SER A 192 -9.15 -15.80 -23.02
CA SER A 192 -8.53 -17.12 -22.84
C SER A 192 -7.06 -17.22 -23.27
N LYS A 193 -6.58 -16.29 -24.10
CA LYS A 193 -5.19 -16.22 -24.59
C LYS A 193 -4.26 -15.48 -23.64
N TRP A 194 -4.79 -14.75 -22.66
CA TRP A 194 -3.96 -14.02 -21.71
C TRP A 194 -3.15 -14.98 -20.86
N LYS A 195 -1.88 -14.61 -20.70
CA LYS A 195 -0.90 -15.35 -19.90
C LYS A 195 -0.15 -14.36 -19.03
N ALA A 196 0.36 -14.86 -17.92
CA ALA A 196 1.30 -14.12 -17.11
C ALA A 196 2.54 -13.74 -17.93
N ASP A 197 3.07 -12.55 -17.67
CA ASP A 197 4.29 -12.04 -18.28
C ASP A 197 5.22 -11.51 -17.19
N ILE A 198 6.31 -12.23 -16.91
CA ILE A 198 7.28 -11.84 -15.89
C ILE A 198 7.85 -10.44 -16.14
N ASN A 199 7.91 -9.98 -17.39
CA ASN A 199 8.41 -8.64 -17.74
C ASN A 199 7.32 -7.56 -17.72
N LEU A 200 6.11 -7.89 -17.30
CA LEU A 200 5.03 -6.93 -17.15
C LEU A 200 5.45 -5.79 -16.22
N ASN A 201 5.15 -4.57 -16.66
CA ASN A 201 5.39 -3.35 -15.89
C ASN A 201 6.84 -3.21 -15.38
N ARG A 202 7.80 -3.54 -16.24
CA ARG A 202 9.23 -3.47 -15.93
C ARG A 202 9.81 -2.15 -16.46
N PRO A 203 10.16 -1.18 -15.59
CA PRO A 203 10.76 0.06 -16.04
C PRO A 203 12.15 -0.15 -16.61
N ARG A 204 12.58 0.76 -17.50
CA ARG A 204 14.00 0.90 -17.89
C ARG A 204 14.80 1.71 -16.88
N THR A 205 14.12 2.54 -16.09
CA THR A 205 14.69 3.42 -15.07
C THR A 205 13.79 3.38 -13.85
N TRP A 206 14.34 3.12 -12.68
CA TRP A 206 13.57 2.95 -11.45
C TRP A 206 13.24 4.33 -10.86
N CYS A 207 11.94 4.60 -10.68
CA CYS A 207 11.44 5.85 -10.10
C CYS A 207 10.78 5.52 -8.76
N GLY A 208 11.26 6.10 -7.65
CA GLY A 208 10.63 5.91 -6.34
C GLY A 208 9.39 6.78 -6.14
N SER A 209 8.61 6.47 -5.09
CA SER A 209 7.57 7.36 -4.54
C SER A 209 8.15 8.28 -3.46
N GLY A 210 7.78 9.55 -3.42
CA GLY A 210 8.33 10.57 -2.51
C GLY A 210 8.01 10.39 -1.02
N THR A 211 8.66 11.25 -0.20
CA THR A 211 8.76 11.46 1.28
C THR A 211 8.87 10.21 2.15
N PHE A 212 8.14 9.15 1.87
CA PHE A 212 8.36 7.82 2.42
C PHE A 212 8.42 6.80 1.29
N ALA A 213 9.42 5.93 1.33
CA ALA A 213 9.51 4.85 0.36
C ALA A 213 8.30 3.91 0.48
N CYS A 214 7.88 3.35 -0.66
CA CYS A 214 6.99 2.21 -0.67
C CYS A 214 7.73 1.02 -0.05
N TRP A 215 7.11 0.35 0.92
CA TRP A 215 7.69 -0.83 1.58
C TRP A 215 7.38 -2.13 0.84
N LEU A 216 6.45 -2.07 -0.12
CA LEU A 216 6.09 -3.22 -0.92
C LEU A 216 7.32 -3.74 -1.67
N PRO A 217 7.67 -5.03 -1.49
CA PRO A 217 8.93 -5.54 -1.99
C PRO A 217 8.93 -5.55 -3.52
N GLU A 218 10.09 -5.25 -4.08
CA GLU A 218 10.38 -5.35 -5.50
C GLU A 218 11.89 -5.48 -5.69
N TYR A 219 12.30 -5.89 -6.88
CA TYR A 219 13.71 -6.02 -7.23
C TYR A 219 14.53 -6.90 -6.26
N LEU A 220 13.94 -8.02 -5.83
CA LEU A 220 14.59 -8.95 -4.91
C LEU A 220 15.53 -9.90 -5.64
N ASP A 221 16.63 -10.25 -4.97
CA ASP A 221 17.60 -11.22 -5.48
C ASP A 221 16.98 -12.62 -5.59
N SER A 222 17.20 -13.28 -6.72
CA SER A 222 16.76 -14.66 -6.99
C SER A 222 17.20 -15.66 -5.91
N SER A 223 18.32 -15.42 -5.23
CA SER A 223 18.83 -16.24 -4.12
C SER A 223 17.92 -16.22 -2.89
N ILE A 224 17.12 -15.17 -2.69
CA ILE A 224 16.06 -15.12 -1.66
C ILE A 224 14.85 -15.92 -2.15
N LEU A 225 14.43 -15.69 -3.39
CA LEU A 225 13.19 -16.23 -3.94
C LEU A 225 13.24 -17.75 -4.21
N ASN A 226 14.44 -18.29 -4.43
CA ASN A 226 14.68 -19.70 -4.72
C ASN A 226 14.85 -20.59 -3.46
N GLN A 227 14.67 -20.06 -2.25
CA GLN A 227 14.83 -20.81 -0.99
C GLN A 227 13.62 -21.72 -0.66
N GLY A 228 12.57 -21.69 -1.48
CA GLY A 228 11.28 -22.26 -1.15
C GLY A 228 10.36 -21.22 -0.51
N PHE A 229 9.04 -21.45 -0.59
CA PHE A 229 8.05 -20.42 -0.22
C PHE A 229 8.18 -19.98 1.24
N ASP A 230 8.23 -20.92 2.20
CA ASP A 230 8.19 -20.58 3.63
C ASP A 230 9.42 -19.77 4.08
N ASP A 231 10.61 -20.15 3.63
CA ASP A 231 11.86 -19.46 3.96
C ASP A 231 11.91 -18.06 3.31
N ALA A 232 11.60 -17.99 2.01
CA ALA A 232 11.55 -16.72 1.29
C ALA A 232 10.48 -15.78 1.86
N ALA A 233 9.27 -16.28 2.13
CA ALA A 233 8.18 -15.52 2.72
C ALA A 233 8.57 -14.99 4.11
N THR A 234 9.29 -15.76 4.91
CA THR A 234 9.80 -15.32 6.23
C THR A 234 10.76 -14.14 6.08
N VAL A 235 11.74 -14.23 5.17
CA VAL A 235 12.72 -13.15 4.94
C VAL A 235 12.03 -11.88 4.44
N ILE A 236 11.17 -12.01 3.43
CA ILE A 236 10.46 -10.89 2.82
C ILE A 236 9.51 -10.24 3.82
N SER A 237 8.74 -11.05 4.55
CA SER A 237 7.80 -10.55 5.56
C SER A 237 8.54 -9.86 6.70
N LYS A 238 9.70 -10.37 7.14
CA LYS A 238 10.50 -9.71 8.17
C LYS A 238 10.96 -8.32 7.75
N ALA A 239 11.38 -8.15 6.49
CA ALA A 239 11.77 -6.85 5.96
C ALA A 239 10.56 -5.90 5.90
N PHE A 240 9.44 -6.34 5.31
CA PHE A 240 8.22 -5.54 5.23
C PHE A 240 7.69 -5.12 6.61
N TYR A 241 7.53 -6.09 7.53
CA TYR A 241 6.95 -5.84 8.84
C TYR A 241 7.86 -5.05 9.78
N PHE A 242 9.17 -5.03 9.53
CA PHE A 242 10.08 -4.15 10.26
C PHE A 242 9.71 -2.66 10.06
N HIS A 243 9.47 -2.24 8.82
CA HIS A 243 9.06 -0.86 8.51
C HIS A 243 7.63 -0.58 9.01
N TYR A 244 6.73 -1.55 8.79
CA TYR A 244 5.35 -1.45 9.21
C TYR A 244 5.20 -1.27 10.74
N ASP A 245 5.80 -2.16 11.54
CA ASP A 245 5.73 -2.13 13.01
C ASP A 245 6.39 -0.85 13.57
N ARG A 246 7.49 -0.43 12.93
CA ARG A 246 8.18 0.81 13.27
C ARG A 246 7.26 2.01 13.06
N MET A 247 6.60 2.10 11.90
CA MET A 247 5.63 3.15 11.62
C MET A 247 4.49 3.15 12.64
N GLU A 248 3.90 1.99 12.99
CA GLU A 248 2.80 1.95 13.96
C GLU A 248 3.25 2.45 15.33
N MET A 249 4.45 2.04 15.77
CA MET A 249 5.07 2.56 16.99
C MET A 249 5.28 4.08 16.92
N HIS A 250 5.74 4.59 15.78
CA HIS A 250 6.01 6.00 15.57
C HIS A 250 4.75 6.85 15.64
N TYR A 251 3.68 6.41 14.98
CA TYR A 251 2.35 7.00 15.07
C TYR A 251 1.84 7.01 16.51
N GLY A 252 1.86 5.85 17.18
CA GLY A 252 1.35 5.71 18.55
C GLY A 252 2.09 6.63 19.55
N LYS A 253 3.42 6.72 19.45
CA LYS A 253 4.20 7.63 20.30
C LYS A 253 3.90 9.11 20.06
N PHE A 254 3.67 9.53 18.82
CA PHE A 254 3.39 10.93 18.51
C PHE A 254 2.00 11.34 19.02
N PHE A 255 1.00 10.50 18.80
CA PHE A 255 -0.40 10.78 19.16
C PHE A 255 -0.79 10.33 20.58
N ASP A 256 0.15 9.80 21.37
CA ASP A 256 -0.08 9.15 22.68
C ASP A 256 -1.13 8.03 22.63
N THR A 257 -1.23 7.35 21.49
CA THR A 257 -2.15 6.22 21.30
C THR A 257 -1.49 4.95 21.81
N SER A 258 -2.16 4.23 22.72
CA SER A 258 -1.65 2.95 23.21
C SER A 258 -1.61 1.93 22.07
N ARG A 259 -0.72 0.94 22.14
CA ARG A 259 -0.69 -0.16 21.15
C ARG A 259 -2.03 -0.89 21.08
N SER A 260 -2.74 -1.04 22.21
CA SER A 260 -4.09 -1.61 22.24
C SER A 260 -5.14 -0.73 21.57
N GLU A 261 -4.99 0.60 21.60
CA GLU A 261 -5.88 1.51 20.88
C GLU A 261 -5.54 1.53 19.39
N VAL A 262 -4.26 1.48 19.02
CA VAL A 262 -3.84 1.24 17.63
C VAL A 262 -4.40 -0.10 17.17
N ASP A 263 -4.23 -1.19 17.91
CA ASP A 263 -4.77 -2.53 17.62
C ASP A 263 -6.31 -2.56 17.60
N LEU A 264 -6.98 -1.72 18.40
CA LEU A 264 -8.43 -1.55 18.36
C LEU A 264 -8.85 -0.72 17.16
N ASP A 265 -8.06 0.25 16.73
CA ASP A 265 -8.23 1.04 15.50
C ASP A 265 -7.91 0.17 14.26
N VAL A 266 -6.97 -0.78 14.37
CA VAL A 266 -6.66 -1.88 13.44
C VAL A 266 -7.86 -2.83 13.35
N GLN A 267 -8.45 -3.23 14.49
CA GLN A 267 -9.66 -4.06 14.50
C GLN A 267 -10.89 -3.27 14.04
N GLN A 268 -10.90 -1.95 14.27
CA GLN A 268 -11.81 -0.97 13.70
C GLN A 268 -11.33 -0.50 12.31
N GLU A 269 -10.40 -1.15 11.61
CA GLU A 269 -10.42 -1.08 10.14
C GLU A 269 -11.60 -1.88 9.57
N ARG A 270 -12.26 -2.68 10.43
CA ARG A 270 -13.68 -3.01 10.23
C ARG A 270 -14.59 -1.77 10.21
N PHE A 271 -14.12 -0.58 10.55
CA PHE A 271 -14.80 0.69 10.39
C PHE A 271 -14.67 1.23 8.96
N ILE A 272 -13.64 0.88 8.17
CA ILE A 272 -13.75 0.97 6.70
C ILE A 272 -14.87 0.04 6.24
N ARG A 273 -15.00 -1.16 6.82
CA ARG A 273 -16.11 -2.09 6.52
C ARG A 273 -17.49 -1.61 7.02
N ASP A 274 -17.57 -0.82 8.09
CA ASP A 274 -18.83 -0.27 8.63
C ASP A 274 -19.17 1.12 8.05
N TRP A 275 -18.18 1.89 7.61
CA TRP A 275 -18.33 3.09 6.77
C TRP A 275 -18.83 2.69 5.38
N LEU A 276 -18.26 1.64 4.77
CA LEU A 276 -18.74 1.01 3.52
C LEU A 276 -20.11 0.32 3.64
N LYS A 277 -20.68 0.19 4.85
CA LYS A 277 -22.07 -0.27 5.06
C LYS A 277 -23.05 0.88 5.30
N ARG A 278 -22.56 2.09 5.56
CA ARG A 278 -23.37 3.27 5.91
C ARG A 278 -23.39 4.35 4.81
N ASN A 279 -22.53 4.21 3.80
CA ASN A 279 -22.53 4.93 2.53
C ASN A 279 -22.64 3.94 1.38
#